data_AF-A0A4V2RXT7-F1
#
_entry.id   AF-A0A4V2RXT7-F1
#
_cell.length_a   1.000
_cell.length_b   1.000
_cell.length_c   1.000
_cell.angle_alpha   90.00
_cell.angle_beta   90.00
_cell.angle_gamma   90.00
#
_symmetry.space_group_name_H-M   'P 1'
#
loop_
_entity.id
_entity.type
_entity.pdbx_description
1 polymer ?
#
loop_
_entity_poly.entity_id
_entity_poly.type
_entity_poly.pdbx_seq_one_letter_code
_entity_poly.pdbx_strand_id
1 'polypeptide(L)'
;MRWPAKTGRGGGYLRREGLYSSQITEWRKLRDGGVLEEREPGAKGGRLSVEQAEIARLRAQLSKAERRLARTEVALEIMGKAHALLEDISESAPDEQSYRRR
;
A
#
# COMPACT_ATOMS: atom_id res chain seq x y z
N MET A 1 -3.59 17.49 4.83
CA MET A 1 -2.40 17.96 4.09
C MET A 1 -1.56 16.77 3.65
N ARG A 2 -1.51 16.45 2.34
CA ARG A 2 -0.76 15.30 1.78
C ARG A 2 0.48 15.83 1.05
N TRP A 3 1.65 15.76 1.68
CA TRP A 3 2.91 16.18 1.04
C TRP A 3 3.50 15.03 0.19
N PRO A 4 3.90 15.27 -1.07
CA PRO A 4 4.50 14.24 -1.90
C PRO A 4 5.92 13.93 -1.42
N ALA A 5 6.08 12.87 -0.63
CA ALA A 5 7.37 12.37 -0.14
C ALA A 5 8.30 11.81 -1.24
N LYS A 6 7.95 11.95 -2.53
CA LYS A 6 8.60 11.24 -3.64
C LYS A 6 9.76 11.98 -4.30
N THR A 7 10.08 13.21 -3.89
CA THR A 7 11.27 13.91 -4.39
C THR A 7 12.12 14.33 -3.19
N GLY A 8 13.42 13.97 -3.19
CA GLY A 8 14.38 14.31 -2.12
C GLY A 8 14.52 15.81 -1.81
N ARG A 9 13.81 16.67 -2.56
CA ARG A 9 13.68 18.11 -2.34
C ARG A 9 12.94 18.49 -1.05
N GLY A 10 12.12 17.60 -0.49
CA GLY A 10 11.39 17.88 0.76
C GLY A 10 12.29 18.14 1.97
N GLY A 11 13.46 17.50 2.03
CA GLY A 11 14.39 17.65 3.16
C GLY A 11 14.99 19.06 3.27
N GLY A 12 15.29 19.70 2.14
CA GLY A 12 15.82 21.07 2.13
C GLY A 12 14.79 22.11 2.57
N TYR A 13 13.52 21.91 2.19
CA TYR A 13 12.41 22.73 2.68
C TYR A 13 12.25 22.60 4.20
N LEU A 14 12.19 21.37 4.72
CA LEU A 14 12.01 21.14 6.15
C LEU A 14 13.10 21.80 7.00
N ARG A 15 14.39 21.68 6.61
CA ARG A 15 15.49 22.28 7.37
C ARG A 15 15.42 23.81 7.43
N ARG A 16 14.92 24.46 6.37
CA ARG A 16 14.71 25.92 6.36
C ARG A 16 13.64 26.33 7.36
N GLU A 17 12.62 25.51 7.53
CA GLU A 17 11.57 25.68 8.55
C GLU A 17 12.01 25.16 9.94
N GLY A 18 13.28 24.78 10.13
CA GLY A 18 13.79 24.20 11.39
C GLY A 18 13.29 22.78 11.68
N LEU A 19 12.62 22.13 10.72
CA LEU A 19 12.06 20.80 10.85
C LEU A 19 12.99 19.72 10.28
N TYR A 20 13.03 18.57 10.95
CA TYR A 20 13.81 17.42 10.52
C TYR A 20 12.89 16.25 10.15
N SER A 21 13.33 15.42 9.20
CA SER A 21 12.59 14.22 8.77
C SER A 21 12.33 13.24 9.92
N SER A 22 13.20 13.21 10.92
CA SER A 22 13.01 12.48 12.18
C SER A 22 11.80 12.97 12.97
N GLN A 23 11.64 14.29 13.12
CA GLN A 23 10.49 14.90 13.80
C GLN A 23 9.18 14.60 13.07
N ILE A 24 9.19 14.70 11.73
CA ILE A 24 8.01 14.35 10.91
C ILE A 24 7.66 12.87 11.06
N THR A 25 8.66 11.99 11.18
CA THR A 25 8.44 10.57 11.40
C THR A 25 7.85 10.30 12.78
N GLU A 26 8.37 10.95 13.82
CA GLU A 26 7.83 10.84 15.18
C GLU A 26 6.39 11.36 15.26
N TRP A 27 6.08 12.51 14.67
CA TRP A 27 4.71 13.03 14.66
C TRP A 27 3.72 12.12 13.93
N ARG A 28 4.15 11.45 12.85
CA ARG A 28 3.32 10.43 12.19
C ARG A 28 3.06 9.25 13.11
N LYS A 29 4.05 8.76 13.85
CA LYS A 29 3.85 7.67 14.82
C LYS A 29 2.86 8.07 15.92
N LEU A 30 3.02 9.27 16.48
CA LEU A 30 2.12 9.78 17.52
C LEU A 30 0.69 9.92 17.00
N ARG A 31 0.51 10.43 15.79
CA ARG A 31 -0.79 10.52 15.13
C ARG A 31 -1.40 9.14 14.88
N ASP A 32 -0.63 8.24 14.25
CA ASP A 32 -1.14 6.93 13.83
C ASP A 32 -1.45 6.03 15.05
N GLY A 33 -0.82 6.30 16.19
CA GLY A 33 -1.15 5.70 17.49
C GLY A 33 -2.23 6.43 18.30
N GLY A 34 -2.89 7.45 17.74
CA GLY A 34 -4.03 8.14 18.36
C GLY A 34 -3.69 9.14 19.48
N VAL A 35 -2.41 9.34 19.79
CA VAL A 35 -1.96 10.20 20.91
C VAL A 35 -2.32 11.68 20.69
N LEU A 36 -2.52 12.08 19.43
CA LEU A 36 -2.84 13.45 19.05
C LEU A 36 -4.34 13.73 18.90
N GLU A 37 -5.22 12.73 19.00
CA GLU A 37 -6.66 12.90 18.76
C GLU A 37 -7.41 13.50 19.98
N GLU A 38 -6.93 13.25 21.20
CA GLU A 38 -7.60 13.68 22.45
C GLU A 38 -6.95 14.91 23.12
N ARG A 39 -6.07 15.64 22.42
CA ARG A 39 -5.24 16.68 23.05
C ARG A 39 -5.51 18.07 22.51
N GLU A 40 -5.68 19.00 23.46
CA GLU A 40 -5.75 20.43 23.21
C GLU A 40 -4.49 20.94 22.46
N PRO A 41 -4.65 21.83 21.48
CA PRO A 41 -3.53 22.47 20.79
C PRO A 41 -2.56 23.10 21.80
N GLY A 42 -1.29 22.66 21.80
CA GLY A 42 -0.25 23.17 22.69
C GLY A 42 0.06 22.29 23.92
N ALA A 43 -0.72 21.22 24.16
CA ALA A 43 -0.39 20.26 25.22
C ALA A 43 0.92 19.49 24.89
N LYS A 44 1.89 19.48 25.81
CA LYS A 44 3.21 18.80 25.64
C LYS A 44 3.04 17.33 25.28
N GLY A 45 3.31 16.94 24.03
CA GLY A 45 3.08 15.61 23.47
C GLY A 45 3.53 14.46 24.38
N GLY A 46 2.62 13.52 24.69
CA GLY A 46 2.94 12.31 25.45
C GLY A 46 3.64 11.26 24.57
N ARG A 47 4.32 10.29 25.21
CA ARG A 47 4.83 9.09 24.51
C ARG A 47 3.67 8.12 24.28
N LEU A 48 3.76 7.33 23.22
CA LEU A 48 2.84 6.21 22.98
C LEU A 48 2.84 5.26 24.17
N SER A 49 1.65 4.85 24.62
CA SER A 49 1.55 3.68 25.50
C SER A 49 1.98 2.42 24.74
N VAL A 50 2.35 1.36 25.47
CA VAL A 50 2.71 0.07 24.87
C VAL A 50 1.55 -0.47 24.02
N GLU A 51 0.32 -0.33 24.51
CA GLU A 51 -0.90 -0.73 23.81
C GLU A 51 -1.11 0.07 22.52
N GLN A 52 -0.96 1.40 22.57
CA GLN A 52 -1.09 2.26 21.38
C GLN A 52 -0.03 1.93 20.32
N ALA A 53 1.20 1.65 20.76
CA ALA A 53 2.28 1.24 19.87
C ALA A 53 1.97 -0.10 19.19
N GLU A 54 1.41 -1.07 19.93
CA GLU A 54 1.04 -2.37 19.38
C GLU A 54 -0.17 -2.28 18.44
N ILE A 55 -1.19 -1.49 18.79
CA ILE A 55 -2.33 -1.21 17.89
C ILE A 55 -1.84 -0.60 16.58
N ALA A 56 -0.95 0.40 16.64
CA ALA A 56 -0.39 1.03 15.45
C ALA A 56 0.40 0.01 14.60
N ARG A 57 1.19 -0.85 15.24
CA ARG A 57 1.93 -1.94 14.58
C ARG A 57 0.99 -2.91 13.88
N LEU A 58 -0.04 -3.40 14.57
CA LEU A 58 -1.00 -4.36 14.05
C LEU A 58 -1.79 -3.78 12.88
N ARG A 59 -2.26 -2.52 12.98
CA ARG A 59 -2.92 -1.81 11.87
C ARG A 59 -2.00 -1.68 10.65
N ALA A 60 -0.72 -1.38 10.86
CA ALA A 60 0.25 -1.30 9.76
C ALA A 60 0.48 -2.66 9.08
N GLN A 61 0.54 -3.75 9.87
CA GLN A 61 0.67 -5.11 9.34
C GLN A 61 -0.57 -5.53 8.56
N LEU A 62 -1.76 -5.26 9.10
CA LEU A 62 -3.05 -5.52 8.45
C LEU A 62 -3.13 -4.80 7.10
N SER A 63 -2.85 -3.49 7.06
CA SER A 63 -2.88 -2.74 5.79
C SER A 63 -1.87 -3.28 4.76
N LYS A 64 -0.70 -3.73 5.21
CA LYS A 64 0.29 -4.36 4.32
C LYS A 64 -0.22 -5.71 3.78
N ALA A 65 -0.84 -6.51 4.64
CA ALA A 65 -1.41 -7.80 4.27
C ALA A 65 -2.56 -7.62 3.26
N GLU A 66 -3.49 -6.71 3.53
CA GLU A 66 -4.60 -6.37 2.63
C GLU A 66 -4.12 -5.90 1.25
N ARG A 67 -3.10 -5.03 1.20
CA ARG A 67 -2.51 -4.61 -0.09
C ARG A 67 -1.90 -5.76 -0.87
N ARG A 68 -1.27 -6.71 -0.17
CA ARG A 68 -0.72 -7.91 -0.80
C ARG A 68 -1.84 -8.82 -1.31
N LEU A 69 -2.89 -9.00 -0.51
CA LEU A 69 -4.08 -9.77 -0.88
C LEU A 69 -4.74 -9.19 -2.14
N ALA A 70 -5.04 -7.90 -2.15
CA ALA A 70 -5.63 -7.22 -3.30
C ALA A 70 -4.76 -7.37 -4.56
N ARG A 71 -3.42 -7.28 -4.42
CA ARG A 71 -2.51 -7.50 -5.55
C ARG A 71 -2.55 -8.93 -6.05
N THR A 72 -2.63 -9.92 -5.17
CA THR A 72 -2.71 -11.34 -5.56
C THR A 72 -4.04 -11.67 -6.21
N GLU A 73 -5.14 -11.10 -5.73
CA GLU A 73 -6.48 -11.27 -6.32
C GLU A 73 -6.51 -10.75 -7.76
N VAL A 74 -5.97 -9.55 -8.01
CA VAL A 74 -5.85 -9.00 -9.37
C VAL A 74 -4.98 -9.89 -10.26
N ALA A 75 -3.88 -10.45 -9.72
CA ALA A 75 -3.05 -11.36 -10.49
C ALA A 75 -3.80 -12.66 -10.86
N LEU A 76 -4.60 -13.20 -9.94
CA LEU A 76 -5.44 -14.38 -10.19
C LEU A 76 -6.52 -14.09 -11.24
N GLU A 77 -7.15 -12.91 -11.20
CA GLU A 77 -8.12 -12.50 -12.21
C GLU A 77 -7.50 -12.44 -13.61
N ILE A 78 -6.30 -11.86 -13.73
CA ILE A 78 -5.57 -11.79 -15.00
C ILE A 78 -5.22 -13.19 -15.51
N MET A 79 -4.72 -14.07 -14.63
CA MET A 79 -4.40 -15.45 -15.01
C MET A 79 -5.66 -16.22 -15.45
N GLY A 80 -6.79 -16.02 -14.76
CA GLY A 80 -8.07 -16.62 -15.16
C GLY A 80 -8.52 -16.17 -16.55
N LYS A 81 -8.44 -14.86 -16.84
CA LYS A 81 -8.76 -14.32 -18.18
C LYS A 81 -7.81 -14.82 -19.27
N ALA A 82 -6.52 -14.91 -18.97
CA ALA A 82 -5.54 -15.45 -19.91
C ALA A 82 -5.79 -16.93 -20.19
N HIS A 83 -6.15 -17.72 -19.18
CA HIS A 83 -6.48 -19.13 -19.36
C HIS A 83 -7.74 -19.31 -20.21
N ALA A 84 -8.81 -18.54 -19.95
CA ALA A 84 -10.02 -18.57 -20.77
C ALA A 84 -9.75 -18.23 -22.24
N LEU A 85 -8.92 -17.22 -22.50
CA LEU A 85 -8.52 -16.87 -23.86
C LEU A 85 -7.75 -18.01 -24.56
N LEU A 86 -6.90 -18.73 -23.83
CA LEU A 86 -6.16 -19.87 -24.39
C LEU A 86 -7.09 -21.03 -24.74
N GLU A 87 -8.10 -21.31 -23.94
CA GLU A 87 -9.15 -22.29 -24.26
C GLU A 87 -9.90 -21.89 -25.54
N ASP A 88 -10.37 -20.64 -25.65
CA ASP A 88 -11.07 -20.15 -26.84
C ASP A 88 -10.23 -20.30 -28.12
N ILE A 89 -8.93 -19.99 -28.05
CA ILE A 89 -8.00 -20.15 -29.18
C ILE A 89 -7.80 -21.62 -29.52
N SER A 90 -7.69 -22.49 -28.51
CA SER A 90 -7.52 -23.94 -28.70
C SER A 90 -8.74 -24.57 -29.36
N GLU A 91 -9.96 -24.18 -28.97
CA GLU A 91 -11.21 -24.66 -29.57
C GLU A 91 -11.41 -24.14 -31.00
N SER A 92 -10.91 -22.94 -31.30
CA SER A 92 -11.02 -22.31 -32.62
C SER A 92 -9.99 -22.80 -33.64
N ALA A 93 -9.03 -23.64 -33.24
CA ALA A 93 -8.00 -24.17 -34.13
C ALA A 93 -8.63 -25.17 -35.13
N PRO A 94 -8.46 -24.99 -36.45
CA PRO A 94 -9.04 -25.90 -37.44
C PRO A 94 -8.37 -27.29 -37.35
N ASP A 95 -9.20 -28.33 -37.39
CA ASP A 95 -8.74 -29.72 -37.40
C ASP A 95 -7.85 -29.98 -38.63
N GLU A 96 -6.55 -30.30 -38.40
CA GLU A 96 -5.58 -30.63 -39.46
C GLU A 96 -6.04 -31.81 -40.34
N GLN A 97 -7.01 -32.60 -39.88
CA GLN A 97 -7.59 -33.71 -40.63
C GLN A 97 -8.45 -33.28 -41.83
N SER A 98 -8.89 -32.02 -41.86
CA SER A 98 -9.67 -31.47 -42.98
C SER A 98 -8.83 -31.21 -44.24
N TYR A 99 -7.50 -31.03 -44.11
CA TYR A 99 -6.61 -30.73 -45.24
C TYR A 99 -6.08 -31.98 -45.96
N ARG A 100 -6.26 -33.18 -45.38
CA ARG A 100 -5.72 -34.44 -45.92
C ARG A 100 -6.71 -35.23 -46.79
N ARG A 101 -7.93 -34.70 -46.99
CA ARG A 101 -8.94 -35.23 -47.91
C ARG A 101 -9.24 -34.23 -49.03
N ARG A 102 -8.30 -34.02 -49.94
CA ARG A 102 -8.56 -33.38 -51.24
C ARG A 102 -7.68 -33.96 -52.32
#